data_AF-A0A9Q0WGD3-F1
#
_entry.id   AF-A0A9Q0WGD3-F1
#
_cell.length_a   1.000
_cell.length_b   1.000
_cell.length_c   1.000
_cell.angle_alpha   90.00
_cell.angle_beta   90.00
_cell.angle_gamma   90.00
#
_symmetry.space_group_name_H-M   'P 1'
#
loop_
_entity.id
_entity.type
_entity.pdbx_description
1 polymer ?
#
loop_
_entity_poly.entity_id
_entity_poly.type
_entity_poly.pdbx_seq_one_letter_code
_entity_poly.pdbx_strand_id
1 'polypeptide(L)'
;MIFSGSEKTGFVILVYRNHGGEVRQVEWSKIQTPTDEAVVPYDSLESTPEYMEETKKLFNKLVVLNLDGKKEGLALKFVID
;
A
#
# COMPACT_ATOMS: atom_id res chain seq x y z
N MET A 1 11.01 12.06 23.53
CA MET A 1 10.48 11.15 22.49
C MET A 1 11.31 9.88 22.54
N ILE A 2 10.71 8.73 22.87
CA ILE A 2 11.41 7.45 22.94
C ILE A 2 10.91 6.62 21.76
N PHE A 3 11.78 6.37 20.78
CA PHE A 3 11.47 5.48 19.67
C PHE A 3 11.41 4.02 20.17
N SER A 4 10.42 3.29 19.68
CA SER A 4 10.33 1.84 19.82
C SER A 4 11.51 1.14 19.14
N GLY A 5 11.75 -0.13 19.52
CA GLY A 5 12.82 -0.93 18.92
C GLY A 5 12.65 -1.13 17.41
N SER A 6 11.41 -1.27 16.93
CA SER A 6 11.10 -1.42 15.51
C SER A 6 11.34 -0.13 14.73
N GLU A 7 11.00 1.04 15.28
CA GLU A 7 11.28 2.34 14.65
C GLU A 7 12.78 2.59 14.52
N LYS A 8 13.55 2.33 15.58
CA LYS A 8 15.02 2.46 15.54
C LYS A 8 15.64 1.52 14.50
N THR A 9 15.20 0.27 14.48
CA THR A 9 15.70 -0.74 13.53
C THR A 9 15.34 -0.36 12.09
N GLY A 10 14.09 0.04 11.84
CA GLY A 10 13.63 0.50 10.53
C GLY A 10 14.41 1.72 10.04
N PHE A 11 14.64 2.69 10.93
CA PHE A 11 15.45 3.86 10.60
C PHE A 11 16.89 3.49 10.22
N VAL A 12 17.56 2.63 10.99
CA VAL A 12 18.94 2.19 10.69
C VAL A 12 19.01 1.45 9.35
N ILE A 13 18.05 0.58 9.05
CA ILE A 13 17.98 -0.13 7.75
C ILE A 13 17.82 0.86 6.58
N LEU A 14 16.96 1.87 6.75
CA LEU A 14 16.76 2.91 5.73
C LEU A 14 18.04 3.72 5.49
N VAL A 15 18.72 4.15 6.55
CA VAL A 15 19.98 4.91 6.45
C VAL A 15 21.08 4.07 5.79
N TYR A 16 21.18 2.78 6.16
CA TYR A 16 22.14 1.86 5.58
C TYR A 16 21.91 1.67 4.07
N ARG A 17 20.65 1.44 3.65
CA ARG A 17 20.29 1.35 2.23
C ARG A 17 20.61 2.61 1.45
N ASN A 18 20.41 3.79 2.05
CA ASN A 18 20.67 5.06 1.39
C ASN A 18 22.16 5.33 1.15
N HIS A 19 23.04 4.94 2.08
CA HIS A 19 24.46 5.31 2.04
C HIS A 19 25.40 4.18 1.60
N GLY A 20 25.00 2.92 1.73
CA GLY A 20 25.87 1.76 1.47
C GLY A 20 25.19 0.57 0.79
N GLY A 21 23.89 0.65 0.51
CA GLY A 21 23.19 -0.35 -0.29
C GLY A 21 23.43 -0.14 -1.78
N GLU A 22 23.46 -1.22 -2.56
CA GLU A 22 23.44 -1.15 -4.02
C GLU A 22 22.30 -0.22 -4.48
N VAL A 23 22.66 0.92 -5.07
CA VAL A 23 21.69 1.80 -5.71
C VAL A 23 21.12 1.00 -6.87
N ARG A 24 19.86 0.58 -6.76
CA ARG A 24 19.13 -0.03 -7.87
C ARG A 24 18.83 1.06 -8.90
N GLN A 25 19.82 1.39 -9.70
CA GLN A 25 19.65 2.28 -10.83
C GLN A 25 18.73 1.60 -11.85
N VAL A 26 17.62 2.26 -12.17
CA VAL A 26 16.71 1.78 -13.20
C VAL A 26 17.34 2.10 -14.55
N GLU A 27 17.59 1.07 -15.34
CA GLU A 27 18.01 1.24 -16.73
C GLU A 27 16.79 1.51 -17.60
N TRP A 28 16.77 2.69 -18.25
CA TRP A 28 15.61 3.13 -19.04
C TRP A 28 15.24 2.17 -20.18
N SER A 29 16.24 1.55 -20.80
CA SER A 29 16.07 0.58 -21.90
C SER A 29 15.37 -0.71 -21.47
N LYS A 30 15.33 -1.02 -20.17
CA LYS A 30 14.69 -2.23 -19.62
C LYS A 30 13.23 -2.01 -19.23
N ILE A 31 12.72 -0.78 -19.30
CA ILE A 31 11.33 -0.47 -18.97
C ILE A 31 10.42 -0.98 -20.08
N GLN A 32 9.34 -1.67 -19.69
CA GLN A 32 8.32 -2.21 -20.59
C GLN A 32 6.95 -1.74 -20.14
N THR A 33 6.04 -1.54 -21.09
CA THR A 33 4.64 -1.27 -20.80
C THR A 33 4.01 -2.50 -20.15
N PRO A 34 3.34 -2.37 -18.98
CA PRO A 34 2.62 -3.47 -18.38
C PRO A 34 1.54 -4.04 -19.32
N THR A 35 1.27 -5.33 -19.21
CA THR A 35 0.16 -5.98 -19.93
C THR A 35 -1.16 -5.73 -19.22
N ASP A 36 -2.27 -5.98 -19.91
CA ASP A 36 -3.63 -5.89 -19.33
C ASP A 36 -3.88 -6.92 -18.22
N GLU A 37 -3.02 -7.94 -18.09
CA GLU A 37 -3.01 -8.86 -16.94
C GLU A 37 -2.39 -8.21 -15.69
N ALA A 38 -1.35 -7.38 -15.88
CA ALA A 38 -0.67 -6.68 -14.80
C ALA A 38 -1.39 -5.37 -14.41
N VAL A 39 -2.05 -4.72 -15.38
CA VAL A 39 -2.85 -3.51 -15.20
C VAL A 39 -4.20 -3.71 -15.88
N VAL A 40 -5.12 -4.33 -15.13
CA VAL A 40 -6.46 -4.68 -15.62
C VAL A 40 -7.32 -3.42 -15.80
N PRO A 41 -7.92 -3.20 -16.99
CA PRO A 41 -8.87 -2.11 -17.21
C PRO A 41 -10.10 -2.23 -16.29
N TYR A 42 -10.52 -1.13 -15.67
CA TYR A 42 -11.64 -1.13 -14.73
C TYR A 42 -12.95 -1.67 -15.36
N ASP A 43 -13.23 -1.31 -16.61
CA ASP A 43 -14.45 -1.73 -17.32
C ASP A 43 -14.46 -3.25 -17.64
N SER A 44 -13.34 -3.94 -17.47
CA SER A 44 -13.25 -5.40 -17.65
C SER A 44 -13.46 -6.19 -16.37
N LEU A 45 -13.56 -5.51 -15.21
CA LEU A 45 -13.78 -6.15 -13.92
C LEU A 45 -15.20 -6.72 -13.84
N GLU A 46 -15.34 -7.82 -13.10
CA GLU A 46 -16.65 -8.41 -12.82
C GLU A 46 -17.55 -7.41 -12.11
N SER A 47 -18.82 -7.38 -12.53
CA SER A 47 -19.85 -6.57 -11.89
C SER A 47 -20.03 -6.94 -10.43
N THR A 48 -20.51 -5.99 -9.64
CA THR A 48 -20.83 -6.23 -8.23
C THR A 48 -21.86 -7.34 -8.07
N PRO A 49 -21.75 -8.20 -7.05
CA PRO A 49 -22.75 -9.24 -6.77
C PRO A 49 -24.16 -8.66 -6.64
N GLU A 50 -25.15 -9.36 -7.21
CA GLU A 50 -26.55 -8.92 -7.18
C GLU A 50 -27.18 -9.02 -5.77
N TYR A 51 -26.68 -9.93 -4.94
CA TYR A 51 -27.26 -10.24 -3.63
C TYR A 51 -26.54 -9.52 -2.49
N MET A 52 -27.32 -8.89 -1.61
CA MET A 52 -26.84 -8.16 -0.44
C MET A 52 -25.95 -9.02 0.48
N GLU A 53 -26.26 -10.31 0.63
CA GLU A 53 -25.48 -11.23 1.49
C GLU A 53 -24.06 -11.45 0.96
N GLU A 54 -23.85 -11.45 -0.35
CA GLU A 54 -22.53 -11.60 -0.98
C GLU A 54 -21.71 -10.32 -0.85
N THR A 55 -22.34 -9.18 -1.10
CA THR A 55 -21.75 -7.85 -0.91
C THR A 55 -21.35 -7.63 0.56
N LYS A 56 -22.18 -8.04 1.51
CA LYS A 56 -21.86 -7.95 2.95
C LYS A 56 -20.65 -8.82 3.33
N LYS A 57 -20.52 -10.02 2.76
CA LYS A 57 -19.33 -10.87 2.97
C LYS A 57 -18.05 -10.22 2.45
N LEU A 58 -18.12 -9.42 1.39
CA LEU A 58 -16.98 -8.65 0.89
C LEU A 58 -16.60 -7.52 1.85
N PHE A 59 -17.58 -6.73 2.31
CA PHE A 59 -17.32 -5.63 3.24
C PHE A 59 -16.77 -6.10 4.60
N ASN A 60 -17.21 -7.25 5.11
CA ASN A 60 -16.68 -7.81 6.36
C ASN A 60 -15.18 -8.14 6.32
N LYS A 61 -14.58 -8.21 5.11
CA LYS A 61 -13.14 -8.43 4.91
C LYS A 61 -12.39 -7.14 4.59
N LEU A 62 -13.11 -6.05 4.30
CA LEU A 62 -12.53 -4.79 3.87
C LEU A 62 -12.16 -3.94 5.08
N VAL A 63 -10.95 -3.38 5.06
CA VAL A 63 -10.51 -2.36 6.00
C VAL A 63 -10.14 -1.12 5.21
N VAL A 64 -10.79 0.00 5.49
CA VAL A 64 -10.48 1.29 4.85
C VAL A 64 -9.46 2.03 5.69
N LEU A 65 -8.29 2.28 5.11
CA LEU A 65 -7.19 3.00 5.73
C LEU A 65 -6.97 4.33 5.03
N ASN A 66 -7.09 5.42 5.77
CA ASN A 66 -6.79 6.77 5.30
C ASN A 66 -5.43 7.25 5.82
N LEU A 67 -4.61 7.83 4.95
CA LEU A 67 -3.26 8.33 5.27
C LEU A 67 -3.30 9.81 5.66
N ASP A 68 -3.54 10.09 6.95
CA ASP A 68 -3.76 11.45 7.49
C ASP A 68 -2.52 12.10 8.15
N GLY A 69 -1.32 11.83 7.63
CA GLY A 69 -0.04 12.25 8.22
C GLY A 69 0.25 13.77 8.29
N LYS A 70 -0.76 14.63 8.11
CA LYS A 70 -0.62 16.11 8.09
C LYS A 70 -0.69 16.76 9.47
N LYS A 71 -1.04 16.04 10.54
CA LYS A 71 -0.99 16.54 11.92
C LYS A 71 -0.22 15.54 12.78
N GLU A 72 0.60 16.07 13.68
CA GLU A 72 1.56 15.39 14.54
C GLU A 72 1.13 13.97 14.96
N GLY A 73 1.82 12.97 14.42
CA GLY A 73 1.56 11.54 14.68
C GLY A 73 0.62 10.92 13.64
N LEU A 74 1.12 9.89 12.95
CA LEU A 74 0.34 9.07 12.03
C LEU A 74 -0.86 8.44 12.77
N ALA A 75 -2.02 9.08 12.71
CA ALA A 75 -3.26 8.47 13.15
C ALA A 75 -3.82 7.64 11.99
N LEU A 76 -3.63 6.32 12.05
CA LEU A 76 -4.40 5.40 11.21
C LEU A 76 -5.84 5.43 11.73
N LYS A 77 -6.74 6.10 11.00
CA LYS A 77 -8.17 5.98 11.29
C LYS A 77 -8.72 4.80 10.51
N PHE A 78 -9.09 3.76 11.22
CA PHE A 78 -9.95 2.71 10.69
C PHE A 78 -11.37 3.26 10.64
N VAL A 79 -11.91 3.42 9.43
CA VAL A 79 -13.34 3.66 9.25
C VAL A 79 -13.96 2.29 9.03
N ILE A 80 -14.65 1.80 10.05
CA ILE A 80 -15.55 0.65 9.96
C ILE A 80 -16.91 1.24 10.31
N ASP A 81 -17.81 1.32 9.33
CA ASP A 81 -19.22 1.63 9.57
C ASP A 81 -19.93 0.45 10.25
#